data_AF-A0A2X2VFQ2-F1
#
_entry.id   AF-A0A2X2VFQ2-F1
#
_cell.length_a   1.000
_cell.length_b   1.000
_cell.length_c   1.000
_cell.angle_alpha   90.00
_cell.angle_beta   90.00
_cell.angle_gamma   90.00
#
_symmetry.space_group_name_H-M   'P 1'
#
loop_
_entity.id
_entity.type
_entity.pdbx_description
1 polymer ?
#
loop_
_entity_poly.entity_id
_entity_poly.type
_entity_poly.pdbx_seq_one_letter_code
_entity_poly.pdbx_strand_id
1 'polypeptide(L)'
;MGDIIYVTIEGEHQGDISSGCGTTTSVGNRWQQGHEDEIFVFSLTQGISNTGMGVKHQGLSFSKVIDRASPLLTNAINNNENLKMRFDIYRINRFGRWEKYYVIKLRGARLNRLVSESRQNSLDYEYISLDYDYIHCQHLLAGTEFDYLVTPERYNQLFPVAQVISPPPEPEKRKVTLVLGIFFDGTGNNAVNTRNMLAACTAQHFDIDSPDAEIILQKSASEKMGLSGTEATSYYGYYTNIHWLNELYLKRYPPDGHYIQYAVYIEGIGTQAGEADSMIGLGLGTSDYGVIAKTDDAVAQLAEAIKATIRMLKGKFIIENLLFDIFGFSRGAAAARHFANRVQSEDGAIINAINAGMVKQVYTGKPAGKTRFMGIFDTVTAVGTPFNGLNPHSADTGDVNIRLRPGVAQKVFHITAQHECRYNFALNSVAPAWPEITLPGVHSDIGGGYLPKTREDLFLTRPQVDTLPSNQPDERSGAYRKTMAQLPVLEASPAIAPIMRTNEITP
;
A
#
# COMPACT_ATOMS: atom_id res chain seq x y z
N MET A 1 42.97 -7.86 -21.93
CA MET A 1 43.19 -7.24 -20.61
C MET A 1 43.18 -8.37 -19.60
N GLY A 2 44.27 -8.53 -18.85
CA GLY A 2 44.53 -9.70 -18.01
C GLY A 2 43.82 -9.67 -16.66
N ASP A 3 44.10 -10.65 -15.81
CA ASP A 3 43.56 -10.73 -14.46
C ASP A 3 43.91 -9.48 -13.61
N ILE A 4 42.99 -9.04 -12.76
CA ILE A 4 43.16 -7.87 -11.89
C ILE A 4 43.20 -8.32 -10.43
N ILE A 5 44.06 -7.70 -9.63
CA ILE A 5 44.19 -7.97 -8.20
C ILE A 5 44.00 -6.66 -7.44
N TYR A 6 43.17 -6.71 -6.40
CA TYR A 6 43.04 -5.64 -5.41
C TYR A 6 43.45 -6.13 -4.04
N VAL A 7 43.98 -5.24 -3.20
CA VAL A 7 44.25 -5.53 -1.79
C VAL A 7 43.57 -4.51 -0.89
N THR A 8 42.95 -5.00 0.17
CA THR A 8 42.53 -4.21 1.34
C THR A 8 43.47 -4.50 2.50
N ILE A 9 43.85 -3.46 3.23
CA ILE A 9 44.87 -3.50 4.29
C ILE A 9 44.33 -2.79 5.53
N GLU A 10 44.30 -3.49 6.65
CA GLU A 10 43.92 -2.96 7.96
C GLU A 10 45.09 -3.17 8.93
N GLY A 11 45.58 -2.09 9.54
CA GLY A 11 46.61 -2.12 10.57
C GLY A 11 46.02 -2.18 11.97
N GLU A 12 46.67 -2.91 12.88
CA GLU A 12 46.29 -3.02 14.29
C GLU A 12 46.20 -1.67 15.01
N HIS A 13 47.05 -0.71 14.63
CA HIS A 13 47.10 0.64 15.21
C HIS A 13 46.60 1.71 14.24
N GLN A 14 46.86 1.56 12.94
CA GLN A 14 46.50 2.56 11.93
C GLN A 14 45.04 2.44 11.44
N GLY A 15 44.33 1.35 11.74
CA GLY A 15 42.98 1.11 11.22
C GLY A 15 42.99 0.79 9.73
N ASP A 16 41.98 1.25 8.98
CA ASP A 16 41.89 0.98 7.54
C ASP A 16 42.93 1.79 6.75
N ILE A 17 44.04 1.13 6.42
CA ILE A 17 45.16 1.71 5.66
C ILE A 17 44.78 1.89 4.19
N SER A 18 43.95 0.99 3.65
CA SER A 18 43.52 1.02 2.25
C SER A 18 42.42 2.05 1.95
N SER A 19 41.77 2.59 2.98
CA SER A 19 40.66 3.53 2.78
C SER A 19 41.05 4.76 1.96
N GLY A 20 40.28 5.01 0.90
CA GLY A 20 40.47 6.09 -0.05
C GLY A 20 41.71 5.97 -0.94
N CYS A 21 42.38 4.82 -0.98
CA CYS A 21 43.56 4.63 -1.84
C CYS A 21 43.21 4.50 -3.33
N GLY A 22 42.01 4.02 -3.65
CA GLY A 22 41.49 3.93 -5.01
C GLY A 22 40.74 5.17 -5.47
N THR A 23 41.08 6.35 -4.94
CA THR A 23 40.44 7.64 -5.30
C THR A 23 41.29 8.47 -6.26
N THR A 24 40.67 9.46 -6.90
CA THR A 24 41.35 10.45 -7.76
C THR A 24 42.47 11.19 -7.04
N THR A 25 42.28 11.51 -5.75
CA THR A 25 43.28 12.19 -4.92
C THR A 25 44.53 11.34 -4.69
N SER A 26 44.37 10.01 -4.70
CA SER A 26 45.43 9.06 -4.38
C SER A 26 46.22 8.61 -5.62
N VAL A 27 45.51 8.13 -6.66
CA VAL A 27 46.14 7.52 -7.85
C VAL A 27 45.81 8.24 -9.16
N GLY A 28 45.22 9.44 -9.09
CA GLY A 28 44.84 10.23 -10.26
C GLY A 28 43.84 9.49 -11.15
N ASN A 29 44.04 9.55 -12.47
CA ASN A 29 43.15 8.93 -13.46
C ASN A 29 43.19 7.39 -13.48
N ARG A 30 44.00 6.75 -12.64
CA ARG A 30 44.05 5.28 -12.50
C ARG A 30 43.03 4.72 -11.53
N TRP A 31 42.32 5.59 -10.83
CA TRP A 31 41.24 5.20 -9.92
C TRP A 31 40.14 4.45 -10.68
N GLN A 32 39.41 3.58 -9.97
CA GLN A 32 38.32 2.79 -10.56
C GLN A 32 37.09 2.87 -9.68
N GLN A 33 35.94 3.10 -10.30
CA GLN A 33 34.67 3.20 -9.60
C GLN A 33 34.31 1.89 -8.90
N GLY A 34 33.91 1.96 -7.62
CA GLY A 34 33.59 0.81 -6.79
C GLY A 34 34.79 0.14 -6.10
N HIS A 35 35.99 0.70 -6.27
CA HIS A 35 37.24 0.24 -5.66
C HIS A 35 37.94 1.36 -4.87
N GLU A 36 37.18 2.32 -4.33
CA GLU A 36 37.70 3.53 -3.70
C GLU A 36 38.55 3.26 -2.45
N ASP A 37 38.24 2.19 -1.72
CA ASP A 37 38.95 1.72 -0.52
C ASP A 37 39.86 0.50 -0.79
N GLU A 38 40.16 0.23 -2.06
CA GLU A 38 41.01 -0.90 -2.46
C GLU A 38 42.26 -0.42 -3.21
N ILE A 39 43.40 -1.06 -2.96
CA ILE A 39 44.68 -0.77 -3.62
C ILE A 39 44.84 -1.71 -4.81
N PHE A 40 45.14 -1.15 -5.99
CA PHE A 40 45.43 -1.94 -7.19
C PHE A 40 46.82 -2.60 -7.14
N VAL A 41 46.88 -3.91 -7.35
CA VAL A 41 48.10 -4.73 -7.25
C VAL A 41 48.54 -5.19 -8.64
N PHE A 42 49.79 -4.86 -9.01
CA PHE A 42 50.37 -5.16 -10.32
C PHE A 42 51.03 -6.53 -10.40
N SER A 43 51.58 -7.01 -9.28
CA SER A 43 52.14 -8.34 -9.19
C SER A 43 51.89 -8.91 -7.80
N LEU A 44 51.65 -10.21 -7.73
CA LEU A 44 51.46 -10.94 -6.49
C LEU A 44 52.19 -12.28 -6.60
N THR A 45 53.09 -12.55 -5.68
CA THR A 45 53.89 -13.78 -5.62
C THR A 45 53.80 -14.37 -4.22
N GLN A 46 53.46 -15.65 -4.16
CA GLN A 46 53.43 -16.44 -2.94
C GLN A 46 54.24 -17.72 -3.15
N GLY A 47 55.14 -18.03 -2.22
CA GLY A 47 55.96 -19.23 -2.26
C GLY A 47 55.73 -20.12 -1.05
N ILE A 48 55.61 -21.43 -1.29
CA ILE A 48 55.59 -22.46 -0.24
C ILE A 48 56.56 -23.55 -0.69
N SER A 49 57.50 -23.93 0.18
CA SER A 49 58.42 -25.03 -0.08
C SER A 49 58.32 -26.09 1.02
N ASN A 50 58.53 -27.36 0.64
CA ASN A 50 58.57 -28.47 1.58
C ASN A 50 59.99 -29.04 1.59
N THR A 51 60.60 -29.10 2.77
CA THR A 51 61.98 -29.59 2.94
C THR A 51 62.04 -31.09 3.23
N GLY A 52 60.90 -31.79 3.28
CA GLY A 52 60.78 -33.18 3.74
C GLY A 52 60.69 -33.32 5.26
N MET A 53 61.05 -32.28 6.03
CA MET A 53 60.90 -32.23 7.49
C MET A 53 59.86 -31.20 7.96
N GLY A 54 59.21 -30.50 7.02
CA GLY A 54 58.19 -29.50 7.33
C GLY A 54 57.94 -28.55 6.15
N VAL A 55 56.78 -27.89 6.18
CA VAL A 55 56.40 -26.87 5.22
C VAL A 55 56.98 -25.53 5.67
N LYS A 56 57.70 -24.84 4.77
CA LYS A 56 58.21 -23.49 4.97
C LYS A 56 57.45 -22.53 4.06
N HIS A 57 56.72 -21.62 4.68
CA HIS A 57 56.12 -20.49 3.97
C HIS A 57 57.22 -19.48 3.64
N GLN A 58 57.31 -19.05 2.39
CA GLN A 58 58.33 -18.09 1.91
C GLN A 58 57.83 -16.64 1.95
N GLY A 59 56.79 -16.36 2.73
CA GLY A 59 56.10 -15.07 2.76
C GLY A 59 55.27 -14.82 1.50
N LEU A 60 54.86 -13.57 1.34
CA LEU A 60 54.13 -13.09 0.18
C LEU A 60 54.73 -11.74 -0.24
N SER A 61 54.86 -11.54 -1.55
CA SER A 61 55.36 -10.29 -2.12
C SER A 61 54.39 -9.77 -3.15
N PHE A 62 54.17 -8.46 -3.17
CA PHE A 62 53.32 -7.82 -4.16
C PHE A 62 53.86 -6.46 -4.56
N SER A 63 53.41 -5.93 -5.69
CA SER A 63 53.72 -4.58 -6.11
C SER A 63 52.48 -3.72 -6.36
N LYS A 64 52.57 -2.45 -5.99
CA LYS A 64 51.54 -1.42 -6.19
C LYS A 64 52.21 -0.13 -6.71
N VAL A 65 51.42 0.88 -7.07
CA VAL A 65 51.94 2.24 -7.29
C VAL A 65 52.10 2.97 -5.97
N ILE A 66 52.89 4.05 -5.95
CA ILE A 66 52.84 5.01 -4.84
C ILE A 66 51.44 5.63 -4.79
N ASP A 67 50.82 5.58 -3.61
CA ASP A 67 49.44 6.04 -3.37
C ASP A 67 49.30 6.55 -1.92
N ARG A 68 48.07 6.82 -1.48
CA ARG A 68 47.77 7.28 -0.12
C ARG A 68 48.25 6.32 0.98
N ALA A 69 48.30 5.02 0.73
CA ALA A 69 48.76 4.03 1.71
C ALA A 69 50.29 3.99 1.84
N SER A 70 51.06 4.54 0.90
CA SER A 70 52.53 4.44 0.91
C SER A 70 53.17 4.93 2.23
N PRO A 71 52.82 6.13 2.77
CA PRO A 71 53.35 6.57 4.07
C PRO A 71 52.85 5.73 5.24
N LEU A 72 51.62 5.18 5.15
CA LEU A 72 51.04 4.33 6.20
C LEU A 72 51.73 2.97 6.26
N LEU A 73 52.07 2.39 5.11
CA LEU A 73 52.86 1.17 5.02
C LEU A 73 54.29 1.39 5.50
N THR A 74 54.85 2.59 5.27
CA THR A 74 56.14 2.99 5.84
C THR A 74 56.08 3.06 7.37
N ASN A 75 54.99 3.58 7.94
CA ASN A 75 54.77 3.53 9.39
C ASN A 75 54.61 2.08 9.89
N ALA A 76 53.88 1.25 9.16
CA ALA A 76 53.64 -0.14 9.55
C ALA A 76 54.94 -0.95 9.62
N ILE A 77 55.82 -0.81 8.63
CA ILE A 77 57.13 -1.48 8.65
C ILE A 77 58.03 -0.92 9.75
N ASN A 78 58.06 0.40 9.96
CA ASN A 78 58.91 1.03 10.96
C ASN A 78 58.51 0.64 12.40
N ASN A 79 57.22 0.43 12.62
CA ASN A 79 56.66 0.05 13.92
C ASN A 79 56.46 -1.47 14.07
N ASN A 80 56.82 -2.26 13.06
CA ASN A 80 56.57 -3.71 13.02
C ASN A 80 55.11 -4.06 13.36
N GLU A 81 54.18 -3.30 12.79
CA GLU A 81 52.75 -3.41 13.04
C GLU A 81 52.16 -4.67 12.39
N ASN A 82 51.24 -5.34 13.08
CA ASN A 82 50.49 -6.44 12.50
C ASN A 82 49.38 -5.91 11.59
N LEU A 83 49.29 -6.52 10.42
CA LEU A 83 48.34 -6.16 9.38
C LEU A 83 47.38 -7.33 9.12
N LYS A 84 46.14 -7.01 8.79
CA LYS A 84 45.22 -7.91 8.09
C LYS A 84 45.18 -7.48 6.64
N MET A 85 45.34 -8.44 5.73
CA MET A 85 45.29 -8.16 4.30
C MET A 85 44.33 -9.10 3.60
N ARG A 86 43.60 -8.60 2.61
CA ARG A 86 42.76 -9.42 1.75
C ARG A 86 43.01 -9.05 0.29
N PHE A 87 43.54 -10.01 -0.46
CA PHE A 87 43.72 -9.93 -1.90
C PHE A 87 42.52 -10.53 -2.61
N ASP A 88 41.85 -9.73 -3.43
CA ASP A 88 40.74 -10.16 -4.27
C ASP A 88 41.22 -10.24 -5.73
N ILE A 89 41.19 -11.45 -6.29
CA ILE A 89 41.66 -11.75 -7.64
C ILE A 89 40.46 -11.91 -8.58
N TYR A 90 40.46 -11.13 -9.64
CA TYR A 90 39.44 -11.06 -10.65
C TYR A 90 39.94 -11.61 -11.98
N ARG A 91 39.03 -12.23 -12.73
CA ARG A 91 39.25 -12.65 -14.12
C ARG A 91 38.08 -12.19 -14.98
N ILE A 92 38.27 -12.21 -16.30
CA ILE A 92 37.18 -12.01 -17.25
C ILE A 92 36.48 -13.35 -17.49
N ASN A 93 35.17 -13.38 -17.25
CA ASN A 93 34.37 -14.58 -17.47
C ASN A 93 33.94 -14.74 -18.93
N ARG A 94 33.26 -15.85 -19.25
CA ARG A 94 32.78 -16.16 -20.62
C ARG A 94 31.86 -15.09 -21.23
N PHE A 95 31.29 -14.20 -20.41
CA PHE A 95 30.40 -13.12 -20.84
C PHE A 95 31.11 -11.77 -20.95
N GLY A 96 32.44 -11.73 -20.82
CA GLY A 96 33.22 -10.49 -20.88
C GLY A 96 33.11 -9.63 -19.62
N ARG A 97 32.61 -10.17 -18.50
CA ARG A 97 32.47 -9.45 -17.23
C ARG A 97 33.56 -9.86 -16.25
N TRP A 98 34.00 -8.89 -15.44
CA TRP A 98 34.87 -9.17 -14.30
C TRP A 98 34.13 -10.00 -13.26
N GLU A 99 34.74 -11.10 -12.83
CA GLU A 99 34.26 -11.90 -11.71
C GLU A 99 35.40 -12.16 -10.73
N LYS A 100 35.13 -11.95 -9.43
CA LYS A 100 36.03 -12.35 -8.35
C LYS A 100 36.01 -13.87 -8.25
N TYR A 101 37.14 -14.53 -8.46
CA TYR A 101 37.20 -16.00 -8.49
C TYR A 101 38.10 -16.58 -7.40
N TYR A 102 39.09 -15.83 -6.92
CA TYR A 102 40.04 -16.29 -5.91
C TYR A 102 40.32 -15.19 -4.88
N VAL A 103 40.45 -15.59 -3.61
CA VAL A 103 40.70 -14.67 -2.49
C VAL A 103 41.82 -15.22 -1.63
N ILE A 104 42.75 -14.36 -1.22
CA ILE A 104 43.81 -14.66 -0.24
C ILE A 104 43.66 -13.72 0.94
N LYS A 105 43.43 -14.26 2.13
CA LYS A 105 43.32 -13.51 3.38
C LYS A 105 44.53 -13.81 4.26
N LEU A 106 45.16 -12.77 4.78
CA LEU A 106 46.27 -12.85 5.71
C LEU A 106 45.88 -12.22 7.04
N ARG A 107 46.31 -12.82 8.14
CA ARG A 107 46.25 -12.23 9.49
C ARG A 107 47.62 -12.29 10.16
N GLY A 108 47.92 -11.28 10.98
CA GLY A 108 49.24 -11.13 11.58
C GLY A 108 50.34 -10.92 10.53
N ALA A 109 49.99 -10.26 9.42
CA ALA A 109 50.94 -9.95 8.36
C ALA A 109 51.90 -8.86 8.83
N ARG A 110 53.20 -9.05 8.63
CA ARG A 110 54.25 -8.11 9.04
C ARG A 110 55.15 -7.81 7.86
N LEU A 111 55.36 -6.53 7.58
CA LEU A 111 56.18 -6.10 6.45
C LEU A 111 57.65 -6.37 6.75
N ASN A 112 58.31 -7.11 5.89
CA ASN A 112 59.74 -7.41 6.00
C ASN A 112 60.58 -6.48 5.13
N ARG A 113 60.02 -6.04 4.00
CA ARG A 113 60.70 -5.19 3.03
C ARG A 113 59.70 -4.33 2.28
N LEU A 114 60.00 -3.05 2.16
CA LEU A 114 59.30 -2.10 1.32
C LEU A 114 60.35 -1.34 0.50
N VAL A 115 60.22 -1.38 -0.82
CA VAL A 115 61.12 -0.67 -1.75
C VAL A 115 60.27 0.17 -2.68
N SER A 116 60.39 1.49 -2.59
CA SER A 116 59.78 2.41 -3.53
C SER A 116 60.79 2.77 -4.62
N GLU A 117 60.37 2.66 -5.89
CA GLU A 117 61.21 2.89 -7.06
C GLU A 117 60.53 3.88 -8.02
N SER A 118 61.21 5.00 -8.24
CA SER A 118 60.80 6.04 -9.19
C SER A 118 61.78 6.10 -10.36
N ARG A 119 61.26 5.93 -11.58
CA ARG A 119 62.05 6.01 -12.82
C ARG A 119 61.37 6.92 -13.82
N GLN A 120 62.18 7.71 -14.53
CA GLN A 120 61.67 8.57 -15.61
C GLN A 120 60.95 7.71 -16.68
N ASN A 121 59.75 8.14 -17.09
CA ASN A 121 58.87 7.45 -18.05
C ASN A 121 58.32 6.08 -17.58
N SER A 122 58.35 5.80 -16.28
CA SER A 122 57.66 4.66 -15.66
C SER A 122 56.65 5.14 -14.62
N LEU A 123 55.74 4.25 -14.21
CA LEU A 123 55.04 4.45 -12.95
C LEU A 123 55.99 4.29 -11.78
N ASP A 124 55.72 5.03 -10.71
CA ASP A 124 56.40 4.88 -9.44
C ASP A 124 55.82 3.67 -8.72
N TYR A 125 56.63 2.62 -8.56
CA TYR A 125 56.21 1.36 -7.98
C TYR A 125 56.70 1.21 -6.55
N GLU A 126 55.95 0.45 -5.76
CA GLU A 126 56.37 -0.04 -4.47
C GLU A 126 56.34 -1.56 -4.49
N TYR A 127 57.45 -2.18 -4.10
CA TYR A 127 57.58 -3.62 -3.93
C TYR A 127 57.57 -3.95 -2.45
N ILE A 128 56.57 -4.70 -2.03
CA ILE A 128 56.28 -5.01 -0.64
C ILE A 128 56.45 -6.51 -0.45
N SER A 129 57.19 -6.91 0.57
CA SER A 129 57.31 -8.30 1.00
C SER A 129 56.96 -8.42 2.48
N LEU A 130 56.23 -9.47 2.83
CA LEU A 130 55.71 -9.68 4.17
C LEU A 130 55.73 -11.15 4.57
N ASP A 131 55.82 -11.36 5.87
CA ASP A 131 55.47 -12.62 6.52
C ASP A 131 54.05 -12.54 7.06
N TYR A 132 53.46 -13.69 7.39
CA TYR A 132 52.12 -13.80 7.95
C TYR A 132 52.03 -14.93 8.97
N ASP A 133 51.17 -14.75 9.95
CA ASP A 133 50.91 -15.74 10.98
C ASP A 133 49.79 -16.72 10.56
N TYR A 134 48.84 -16.26 9.75
CA TYR A 134 47.76 -17.07 9.20
C TYR A 134 47.47 -16.70 7.76
N ILE A 135 47.22 -17.70 6.92
CA ILE A 135 46.79 -17.55 5.54
C ILE A 135 45.53 -18.38 5.28
N HIS A 136 44.61 -17.82 4.51
CA HIS A 136 43.44 -18.51 4.01
C HIS A 136 43.20 -18.15 2.55
N CYS A 137 43.26 -19.15 1.69
CA CYS A 137 43.01 -19.05 0.27
C CYS A 137 41.70 -19.75 -0.10
N GLN A 138 40.89 -19.13 -0.95
CA GLN A 138 39.59 -19.67 -1.33
C GLN A 138 39.32 -19.44 -2.83
N HIS A 139 38.95 -20.50 -3.54
CA HIS A 139 38.43 -20.41 -4.90
C HIS A 139 36.90 -20.31 -4.85
N LEU A 140 36.37 -19.08 -4.92
CA LEU A 140 34.97 -18.76 -4.67
C LEU A 140 33.98 -19.56 -5.53
N LEU A 141 34.31 -19.77 -6.80
CA LEU A 141 33.40 -20.43 -7.75
C LEU A 141 33.47 -21.96 -7.69
N ALA A 142 34.54 -22.52 -7.11
CA ALA A 142 34.74 -23.97 -7.01
C ALA A 142 34.47 -24.47 -5.57
N GLY A 143 34.34 -23.55 -4.61
CA GLY A 143 34.09 -23.86 -3.21
C GLY A 143 35.28 -24.47 -2.48
N THR A 144 36.46 -24.59 -3.11
CA THR A 144 37.66 -25.14 -2.47
C THR A 144 38.39 -24.08 -1.66
N GLU A 145 38.90 -24.49 -0.50
CA GLU A 145 39.63 -23.62 0.40
C GLU A 145 40.87 -24.31 1.00
N PHE A 146 41.83 -23.49 1.39
CA PHE A 146 43.03 -23.87 2.12
C PHE A 146 43.29 -22.81 3.18
N ASP A 147 43.42 -23.22 4.43
CA ASP A 147 43.91 -22.38 5.50
C ASP A 147 45.05 -23.03 6.26
N TYR A 148 45.96 -22.19 6.76
CA TYR A 148 47.08 -22.67 7.56
C TYR A 148 47.51 -21.59 8.55
N LEU A 149 47.72 -22.03 9.79
CA LEU A 149 48.22 -21.21 10.88
C LEU A 149 49.72 -21.50 11.07
N VAL A 150 50.55 -20.56 10.65
CA VAL A 150 52.02 -20.66 10.70
C VAL A 150 52.52 -20.56 12.14
N THR A 151 51.86 -19.77 12.99
CA THR A 151 52.22 -19.57 14.41
C THR A 151 51.06 -19.93 15.33
N PRO A 152 50.87 -21.22 15.67
CA PRO A 152 49.74 -21.71 16.47
C PRO A 152 49.60 -21.02 17.83
N GLU A 153 50.72 -20.72 18.50
CA GLU A 153 50.78 -19.98 19.75
C GLU A 153 50.10 -18.60 19.71
N ARG A 154 49.90 -17.99 18.53
CA ARG A 154 49.24 -16.69 18.37
C ARG A 154 47.74 -16.76 18.07
N TYR A 155 47.14 -17.96 18.08
CA TYR A 155 45.74 -18.17 17.71
C TYR A 155 44.77 -17.18 18.38
N ASN A 156 44.81 -17.06 19.70
CA ASN A 156 43.88 -16.20 20.45
C ASN A 156 44.04 -14.70 20.15
N GLN A 157 45.21 -14.27 19.68
CA GLN A 157 45.46 -12.89 19.25
C GLN A 157 44.92 -12.64 17.83
N LEU A 158 45.05 -13.64 16.94
CA LEU A 158 44.61 -13.56 15.54
C LEU A 158 43.10 -13.78 15.36
N PHE A 159 42.50 -14.50 16.31
CA PHE A 159 41.08 -14.85 16.37
C PHE A 159 40.54 -14.54 17.77
N PRO A 160 40.51 -13.25 18.18
CA PRO A 160 39.91 -12.89 19.45
C PRO A 160 38.45 -13.37 19.45
N VAL A 161 38.04 -14.05 20.53
CA VAL A 161 36.64 -14.43 20.75
C VAL A 161 35.85 -13.13 20.77
N ALA A 162 35.11 -12.86 19.69
CA ALA A 162 34.42 -11.60 19.51
C ALA A 162 33.40 -11.42 20.64
N GLN A 163 33.67 -10.53 21.59
CA GLN A 163 32.58 -9.78 22.20
C GLN A 163 32.01 -8.94 21.07
N VAL A 164 30.80 -9.27 20.65
CA VAL A 164 30.03 -8.50 19.68
C VAL A 164 29.73 -7.14 20.32
N ILE A 165 30.67 -6.21 20.22
CA ILE A 165 30.36 -4.78 20.32
C ILE A 165 29.87 -4.42 18.93
N SER A 166 28.59 -4.71 18.69
CA SER A 166 27.85 -4.02 17.65
C SER A 166 28.06 -2.51 17.88
N PRO A 167 28.29 -1.68 16.83
CA PRO A 167 28.17 -0.24 17.00
C PRO A 167 26.86 0.03 17.75
N PRO A 168 26.80 1.05 18.66
CA PRO A 168 25.58 1.32 19.40
C PRO A 168 24.44 1.32 18.38
N PRO A 169 23.42 0.45 18.53
CA PRO A 169 22.39 0.33 17.53
C PRO A 169 21.89 1.74 17.26
N GLU A 170 21.92 2.17 15.99
CA GLU A 170 21.24 3.40 15.61
C GLU A 170 19.89 3.36 16.32
N PRO A 171 19.52 4.40 17.09
CA PRO A 171 18.31 4.35 17.91
C PRO A 171 17.19 3.89 17.01
N GLU A 172 16.61 2.71 17.32
CA GLU A 172 15.66 2.03 16.44
C GLU A 172 14.63 3.06 16.00
N LYS A 173 14.64 3.42 14.72
CA LYS A 173 13.72 4.43 14.21
C LYS A 173 12.32 3.88 14.45
N ARG A 174 11.55 4.59 15.27
CA ARG A 174 10.19 4.21 15.63
C ARG A 174 9.43 3.81 14.37
N LYS A 175 9.00 2.57 14.29
CA LYS A 175 8.22 2.04 13.18
C LYS A 175 6.76 2.44 13.37
N VAL A 176 6.17 3.03 12.35
CA VAL A 176 4.78 3.50 12.37
C VAL A 176 3.97 2.81 11.28
N THR A 177 2.78 2.36 11.64
CA THR A 177 1.75 1.91 10.70
C THR A 177 0.70 3.01 10.53
N LEU A 178 0.51 3.47 9.29
CA LEU A 178 -0.58 4.37 8.92
C LEU A 178 -1.77 3.54 8.47
N VAL A 179 -2.98 3.93 8.88
CA VAL A 179 -4.22 3.35 8.36
C VAL A 179 -5.13 4.44 7.83
N LEU A 180 -5.55 4.32 6.59
CA LEU A 180 -6.53 5.21 5.98
C LEU A 180 -7.87 4.48 5.89
N GLY A 181 -8.87 5.03 6.57
CA GLY A 181 -10.26 4.65 6.38
C GLY A 181 -10.81 5.33 5.14
N ILE A 182 -11.24 4.59 4.13
CA ILE A 182 -11.83 5.12 2.90
C ILE A 182 -13.33 4.77 2.91
N PHE A 183 -14.18 5.79 2.92
CA PHE A 183 -15.62 5.65 3.13
C PHE A 183 -16.38 6.09 1.88
N PHE A 184 -16.96 5.15 1.13
CA PHE A 184 -17.72 5.41 -0.09
C PHE A 184 -19.22 5.39 0.18
N ASP A 185 -19.88 6.55 0.14
CA ASP A 185 -21.30 6.63 0.45
C ASP A 185 -22.22 6.11 -0.69
N GLY A 186 -23.49 5.85 -0.35
CA GLY A 186 -24.50 5.33 -1.27
C GLY A 186 -24.92 6.33 -2.34
N THR A 187 -25.51 5.84 -3.43
CA THR A 187 -26.03 6.67 -4.53
C THR A 187 -27.04 7.69 -4.03
N GLY A 188 -26.90 8.94 -4.47
CA GLY A 188 -27.80 10.01 -4.03
C GLY A 188 -27.64 10.42 -2.56
N ASN A 189 -26.64 9.90 -1.83
CA ASN A 189 -26.38 10.31 -0.45
C ASN A 189 -25.19 11.28 -0.39
N ASN A 190 -25.41 12.40 0.29
CA ASN A 190 -24.37 13.41 0.51
C ASN A 190 -24.50 14.02 1.90
N ALA A 191 -23.60 13.66 2.82
CA ALA A 191 -23.66 14.13 4.19
C ALA A 191 -23.58 15.67 4.34
N VAL A 192 -22.94 16.38 3.40
CA VAL A 192 -22.88 17.85 3.43
C VAL A 192 -24.24 18.43 3.06
N ASN A 193 -24.88 17.92 1.99
CA ASN A 193 -26.21 18.36 1.57
C ASN A 193 -27.27 18.06 2.65
N THR A 194 -27.24 16.84 3.21
CA THR A 194 -28.11 16.45 4.34
C THR A 194 -27.92 17.39 5.53
N ARG A 195 -26.68 17.64 5.96
CA ARG A 195 -26.39 18.55 7.08
C ARG A 195 -26.92 19.96 6.82
N ASN A 196 -26.68 20.50 5.63
CA ASN A 196 -27.11 21.84 5.27
C ASN A 196 -28.64 21.96 5.29
N MET A 197 -29.35 20.95 4.78
CA MET A 197 -30.80 20.94 4.80
C MET A 197 -31.37 20.79 6.23
N LEU A 198 -30.81 19.87 7.03
CA LEU A 198 -31.23 19.69 8.42
C LEU A 198 -31.00 20.97 9.26
N ALA A 199 -29.88 21.67 9.04
CA ALA A 199 -29.62 22.94 9.69
C ALA A 199 -30.66 24.01 9.28
N ALA A 200 -31.03 24.08 8.00
CA ALA A 200 -32.06 24.99 7.50
C ALA A 200 -33.45 24.67 8.08
N CYS A 201 -33.81 23.40 8.22
CA CYS A 201 -35.07 22.96 8.82
C CYS A 201 -35.12 23.24 10.33
N THR A 202 -34.03 22.95 11.05
CA THR A 202 -33.91 23.25 12.49
C THR A 202 -34.05 24.75 12.75
N ALA A 203 -33.42 25.60 11.94
CA ALA A 203 -33.54 27.06 12.06
C ALA A 203 -34.98 27.56 11.86
N GLN A 204 -35.80 26.80 11.13
CA GLN A 204 -37.21 27.11 10.89
C GLN A 204 -38.16 26.40 11.86
N HIS A 205 -37.61 25.76 12.91
CA HIS A 205 -38.35 25.04 13.95
C HIS A 205 -39.23 23.90 13.40
N PHE A 206 -38.81 23.29 12.28
CA PHE A 206 -39.47 22.10 11.76
C PHE A 206 -39.03 20.86 12.54
N ASP A 207 -40.00 20.01 12.86
CA ASP A 207 -39.77 18.74 13.53
C ASP A 207 -39.37 17.66 12.52
N ILE A 208 -38.12 17.17 12.62
CA ILE A 208 -37.58 16.14 11.73
C ILE A 208 -38.07 14.73 12.10
N ASP A 209 -38.64 14.57 13.29
CA ASP A 209 -39.24 13.30 13.75
C ASP A 209 -40.71 13.17 13.29
N SER A 210 -41.23 14.22 12.62
CA SER A 210 -42.54 14.19 11.98
C SER A 210 -42.54 13.26 10.77
N PRO A 211 -43.61 12.46 10.55
CA PRO A 211 -43.76 11.66 9.33
C PRO A 211 -43.84 12.51 8.05
N ASP A 212 -44.13 13.81 8.17
CA ASP A 212 -44.20 14.76 7.04
C ASP A 212 -42.84 15.42 6.74
N ALA A 213 -41.78 15.06 7.48
CA ALA A 213 -40.46 15.68 7.36
C ALA A 213 -39.90 15.61 5.93
N GLU A 214 -40.04 14.46 5.25
CA GLU A 214 -39.56 14.29 3.87
C GLU A 214 -40.21 15.30 2.90
N ILE A 215 -41.53 15.47 3.00
CA ILE A 215 -42.29 16.42 2.17
C ILE A 215 -41.84 17.85 2.46
N ILE A 216 -41.62 18.20 3.73
CA ILE A 216 -41.13 19.53 4.14
C ILE A 216 -39.73 19.80 3.59
N LEU A 217 -38.84 18.80 3.62
CA LEU A 217 -37.49 18.88 3.07
C LEU A 217 -37.52 19.02 1.55
N GLN A 218 -38.31 18.20 0.86
CA GLN A 218 -38.46 18.25 -0.59
C GLN A 218 -39.01 19.60 -1.05
N LYS A 219 -40.03 20.11 -0.37
CA LYS A 219 -40.60 21.44 -0.63
C LYS A 219 -39.58 22.55 -0.36
N SER A 220 -38.80 22.44 0.72
CA SER A 220 -37.73 23.39 1.03
C SER A 220 -36.62 23.39 -0.02
N ALA A 221 -36.22 22.23 -0.52
CA ALA A 221 -35.27 22.11 -1.63
C ALA A 221 -35.79 22.81 -2.89
N SER A 222 -37.06 22.59 -3.23
CA SER A 222 -37.69 23.22 -4.39
C SER A 222 -37.82 24.74 -4.25
N GLU A 223 -38.38 25.23 -3.15
CA GLU A 223 -38.68 26.66 -2.99
C GLU A 223 -37.45 27.51 -2.69
N LYS A 224 -36.45 26.99 -1.97
CA LYS A 224 -35.30 27.77 -1.52
C LYS A 224 -34.05 27.55 -2.35
N MET A 225 -33.91 26.37 -2.96
CA MET A 225 -32.72 25.99 -3.72
C MET A 225 -33.02 25.78 -5.20
N GLY A 226 -34.29 25.80 -5.61
CA GLY A 226 -34.68 25.56 -7.00
C GLY A 226 -34.48 24.11 -7.46
N LEU A 227 -34.25 23.18 -6.53
CA LEU A 227 -33.95 21.78 -6.82
C LEU A 227 -35.24 20.94 -6.75
N SER A 228 -35.50 20.09 -7.75
CA SER A 228 -36.72 19.29 -7.78
C SER A 228 -36.50 17.86 -8.25
N GLY A 229 -37.40 16.96 -7.84
CA GLY A 229 -37.35 15.55 -8.23
C GLY A 229 -36.03 14.88 -7.84
N THR A 230 -35.38 14.26 -8.82
CA THR A 230 -34.12 13.51 -8.63
C THR A 230 -32.90 14.40 -8.40
N GLU A 231 -32.98 15.71 -8.72
CA GLU A 231 -31.90 16.68 -8.50
C GLU A 231 -31.71 17.06 -7.02
N ALA A 232 -32.68 16.69 -6.17
CA ALA A 232 -32.71 17.01 -4.75
C ALA A 232 -32.61 15.78 -3.84
N THR A 233 -32.34 14.59 -4.37
CA THR A 233 -32.42 13.30 -3.64
C THR A 233 -31.56 13.31 -2.36
N SER A 234 -30.35 13.86 -2.44
CA SER A 234 -29.42 13.98 -1.32
C SER A 234 -29.83 15.01 -0.26
N TYR A 235 -30.80 15.86 -0.57
CA TYR A 235 -31.28 16.94 0.30
C TYR A 235 -32.49 16.55 1.15
N TYR A 236 -33.28 15.56 0.73
CA TYR A 236 -34.42 15.06 1.52
C TYR A 236 -34.21 13.65 2.11
N GLY A 237 -33.07 13.00 1.84
CA GLY A 237 -32.61 11.81 2.55
C GLY A 237 -31.96 12.11 3.92
N TYR A 238 -31.46 11.06 4.57
CA TYR A 238 -30.76 11.15 5.87
C TYR A 238 -29.34 10.58 5.82
N TYR A 239 -28.63 10.59 6.96
CA TYR A 239 -27.29 10.03 7.05
C TYR A 239 -27.28 8.51 6.91
N THR A 240 -26.34 8.01 6.11
CA THR A 240 -26.09 6.57 5.96
C THR A 240 -25.19 6.03 7.07
N ASN A 241 -25.12 4.70 7.18
CA ASN A 241 -24.17 4.03 8.04
C ASN A 241 -22.72 4.29 7.63
N ILE A 242 -22.44 4.67 6.38
CA ILE A 242 -21.10 5.09 5.95
C ILE A 242 -20.71 6.42 6.59
N HIS A 243 -21.65 7.38 6.64
CA HIS A 243 -21.46 8.62 7.39
C HIS A 243 -21.18 8.33 8.87
N TRP A 244 -22.02 7.52 9.52
CA TRP A 244 -21.85 7.20 10.94
C TRP A 244 -20.56 6.46 11.24
N LEU A 245 -20.15 5.51 10.39
CA LEU A 245 -18.88 4.83 10.53
C LEU A 245 -17.70 5.80 10.38
N ASN A 246 -17.76 6.77 9.47
CA ASN A 246 -16.74 7.80 9.33
C ASN A 246 -16.66 8.75 10.55
N GLU A 247 -17.79 9.09 11.17
CA GLU A 247 -17.83 9.88 12.40
C GLU A 247 -17.28 9.10 13.60
N LEU A 248 -17.61 7.81 13.70
CA LEU A 248 -17.14 6.91 14.77
C LEU A 248 -15.71 6.41 14.56
N TYR A 249 -15.15 6.57 13.36
CA TYR A 249 -13.79 6.14 13.06
C TYR A 249 -12.79 6.91 13.91
N LEU A 250 -11.97 6.22 14.71
CA LEU A 250 -11.15 6.84 15.73
C LEU A 250 -10.12 7.80 15.11
N LYS A 251 -10.16 9.08 15.48
CA LYS A 251 -9.28 10.14 14.94
C LYS A 251 -8.16 10.56 15.89
N ARG A 252 -8.16 10.09 17.14
CA ARG A 252 -7.22 10.53 18.20
C ARG A 252 -6.20 9.43 18.49
N TYR A 253 -4.93 9.72 18.23
CA TYR A 253 -3.79 8.84 18.53
C TYR A 253 -2.68 9.63 19.21
N PRO A 254 -1.88 9.01 20.10
CA PRO A 254 -0.68 9.62 20.64
C PRO A 254 0.28 10.02 19.50
N PRO A 255 0.78 11.27 19.44
CA PRO A 255 1.73 11.71 18.41
C PRO A 255 3.04 10.91 18.37
N ASP A 256 3.40 10.31 19.51
CA ASP A 256 4.54 9.45 19.77
C ASP A 256 4.21 7.94 19.61
N GLY A 257 2.97 7.59 19.24
CA GLY A 257 2.54 6.20 19.00
C GLY A 257 3.12 5.53 17.75
N HIS A 258 2.96 4.21 17.68
CA HIS A 258 3.38 3.35 16.54
C HIS A 258 2.28 3.15 15.49
N TYR A 259 1.11 3.74 15.72
CA TYR A 259 -0.10 3.46 14.98
C TYR A 259 -0.96 4.71 14.95
N ILE A 260 -1.46 5.07 13.78
CA ILE A 260 -2.32 6.24 13.59
C ILE A 260 -3.31 5.97 12.46
N GLN A 261 -4.51 6.52 12.60
CA GLN A 261 -5.54 6.43 11.57
C GLN A 261 -6.01 7.81 11.12
N TYR A 262 -6.46 7.88 9.88
CA TYR A 262 -7.12 9.05 9.29
C TYR A 262 -8.25 8.58 8.38
N ALA A 263 -9.30 9.40 8.24
CA ALA A 263 -10.48 9.07 7.45
C ALA A 263 -10.57 9.94 6.21
N VAL A 264 -10.93 9.33 5.09
CA VAL A 264 -11.26 9.97 3.81
C VAL A 264 -12.68 9.57 3.47
N TYR A 265 -13.57 10.55 3.36
CA TYR A 265 -14.96 10.35 3.03
C TYR A 265 -15.21 10.77 1.58
N ILE A 266 -15.83 9.86 0.82
CA ILE A 266 -16.16 10.02 -0.58
C ILE A 266 -17.68 9.99 -0.66
N GLU A 267 -18.24 11.09 -1.13
CA GLU A 267 -19.68 11.26 -1.28
C GLU A 267 -20.29 10.30 -2.31
N GLY A 268 -21.61 10.16 -2.22
CA GLY A 268 -22.38 9.24 -3.05
C GLY A 268 -22.26 9.48 -4.54
N ILE A 269 -22.31 8.39 -5.30
CA ILE A 269 -22.44 8.41 -6.77
C ILE A 269 -23.66 9.26 -7.17
N GLY A 270 -23.45 10.16 -8.12
CA GLY A 270 -24.46 11.11 -8.59
C GLY A 270 -24.62 12.36 -7.72
N THR A 271 -23.80 12.57 -6.69
CA THR A 271 -23.86 13.77 -5.83
C THR A 271 -22.52 14.50 -5.79
N GLN A 272 -22.59 15.80 -5.51
CA GLN A 272 -21.46 16.65 -5.18
C GLN A 272 -21.86 17.65 -4.08
N ALA A 273 -20.97 17.85 -3.10
CA ALA A 273 -21.24 18.70 -1.95
C ALA A 273 -21.59 20.14 -2.36
N GLY A 274 -22.82 20.56 -2.02
CA GLY A 274 -23.36 21.89 -2.31
C GLY A 274 -23.97 22.06 -3.70
N GLU A 275 -23.91 21.04 -4.56
CA GLU A 275 -24.39 21.08 -5.94
C GLU A 275 -25.63 20.19 -6.13
N ALA A 276 -26.36 20.41 -7.23
CA ALA A 276 -27.50 19.59 -7.63
C ALA A 276 -27.09 18.15 -7.94
N ASP A 277 -27.96 17.17 -7.62
CA ASP A 277 -27.69 15.77 -7.92
C ASP A 277 -27.80 15.49 -9.43
N SER A 278 -26.87 14.69 -9.96
CA SER A 278 -26.77 14.38 -11.39
C SER A 278 -27.69 13.24 -11.80
N MET A 279 -28.74 13.53 -12.59
CA MET A 279 -29.68 12.53 -13.11
C MET A 279 -28.99 11.40 -13.91
N ILE A 280 -28.00 11.74 -14.74
CA ILE A 280 -27.27 10.76 -15.58
C ILE A 280 -26.37 9.87 -14.69
N GLY A 281 -25.73 10.45 -13.67
CA GLY A 281 -24.92 9.70 -12.70
C GLY A 281 -25.73 8.76 -11.80
N LEU A 282 -26.93 9.18 -11.41
CA LEU A 282 -27.88 8.37 -10.62
C LEU A 282 -28.46 7.18 -11.41
N GLY A 283 -28.60 7.29 -12.74
CA GLY A 283 -29.25 6.25 -13.57
C GLY A 283 -28.32 5.22 -14.22
N LEU A 284 -27.13 5.62 -14.68
CA LEU A 284 -26.28 4.77 -15.54
C LEU A 284 -25.03 4.21 -14.87
N GLY A 285 -24.54 4.85 -13.79
CA GLY A 285 -23.35 4.39 -13.04
C GLY A 285 -22.01 4.49 -13.79
N THR A 286 -21.99 4.95 -15.04
CA THR A 286 -20.83 4.99 -15.97
C THR A 286 -20.32 6.39 -16.33
N SER A 287 -20.93 7.47 -15.82
CA SER A 287 -20.51 8.85 -16.11
C SER A 287 -19.38 9.35 -15.19
N ASP A 288 -19.00 10.63 -15.33
CA ASP A 288 -18.04 11.35 -14.46
C ASP A 288 -18.38 11.31 -12.96
N TYR A 289 -19.55 10.78 -12.59
CA TYR A 289 -20.01 10.60 -11.22
C TYR A 289 -20.19 9.13 -10.82
N GLY A 290 -19.76 8.19 -11.67
CA GLY A 290 -19.92 6.75 -11.53
C GLY A 290 -18.93 6.08 -10.59
N VAL A 291 -18.92 4.75 -10.57
CA VAL A 291 -18.11 3.96 -9.64
C VAL A 291 -16.61 4.23 -9.79
N ILE A 292 -16.10 4.26 -11.03
CA ILE A 292 -14.67 4.49 -11.30
C ILE A 292 -14.28 5.91 -10.88
N ALA A 293 -15.07 6.92 -11.27
CA ALA A 293 -14.81 8.31 -10.92
C ALA A 293 -14.72 8.51 -9.40
N LYS A 294 -15.63 7.93 -8.60
CA LYS A 294 -15.52 8.01 -7.13
C LYS A 294 -14.27 7.31 -6.59
N THR A 295 -13.80 6.22 -7.22
CA THR A 295 -12.51 5.65 -6.84
C THR A 295 -11.33 6.55 -7.22
N ASP A 296 -11.40 7.25 -8.35
CA ASP A 296 -10.38 8.23 -8.74
C ASP A 296 -10.37 9.45 -7.81
N ASP A 297 -11.53 9.92 -7.35
CA ASP A 297 -11.65 10.94 -6.29
C ASP A 297 -10.95 10.48 -5.00
N ALA A 298 -11.12 9.21 -4.62
CA ALA A 298 -10.43 8.63 -3.48
C ALA A 298 -8.91 8.64 -3.69
N VAL A 299 -8.43 8.23 -4.87
CA VAL A 299 -7.00 8.26 -5.22
C VAL A 299 -6.43 9.68 -5.18
N ALA A 300 -7.16 10.66 -5.72
CA ALA A 300 -6.75 12.06 -5.73
C ALA A 300 -6.57 12.62 -4.30
N GLN A 301 -7.37 12.15 -3.34
CA GLN A 301 -7.28 12.58 -1.94
C GLN A 301 -6.19 11.86 -1.13
N LEU A 302 -5.66 10.72 -1.60
CA LEU A 302 -4.69 9.91 -0.83
C LEU A 302 -3.44 10.70 -0.44
N ALA A 303 -2.87 11.47 -1.36
CA ALA A 303 -1.62 12.18 -1.10
C ALA A 303 -1.76 13.18 0.06
N GLU A 304 -2.82 13.99 0.07
CA GLU A 304 -3.07 14.93 1.16
C GLU A 304 -3.50 14.24 2.45
N ALA A 305 -4.28 13.16 2.38
CA ALA A 305 -4.63 12.36 3.56
C ALA A 305 -3.40 11.76 4.24
N ILE A 306 -2.46 11.21 3.47
CA ILE A 306 -1.19 10.69 3.98
C ILE A 306 -0.37 11.81 4.62
N LYS A 307 -0.23 12.97 3.94
CA LYS A 307 0.48 14.13 4.50
C LYS A 307 -0.15 14.61 5.80
N ALA A 308 -1.48 14.71 5.85
CA ALA A 308 -2.22 15.10 7.05
C ALA A 308 -1.95 14.13 8.21
N THR A 309 -1.99 12.83 7.93
CA THR A 309 -1.68 11.77 8.92
C THR A 309 -0.24 11.89 9.43
N ILE A 310 0.73 12.08 8.53
CA ILE A 310 2.16 12.22 8.89
C ILE A 310 2.38 13.47 9.75
N ARG A 311 1.70 14.59 9.47
CA ARG A 311 1.81 15.84 10.26
C ARG A 311 1.37 15.68 11.71
N MET A 312 0.54 14.68 12.02
CA MET A 312 0.09 14.39 13.39
C MET A 312 1.16 13.65 14.22
N LEU A 313 2.16 13.05 13.57
CA LEU A 313 3.24 12.32 14.25
C LEU A 313 4.39 13.24 14.65
N LYS A 314 5.01 12.96 15.80
CA LYS A 314 6.20 13.68 16.30
C LYS A 314 7.42 12.76 16.37
N GLY A 315 8.62 13.33 16.29
CA GLY A 315 9.89 12.60 16.43
C GLY A 315 10.39 11.97 15.14
N LYS A 316 11.46 11.16 15.23
CA LYS A 316 12.04 10.40 14.11
C LYS A 316 11.34 9.05 13.98
N PHE A 317 10.85 8.73 12.79
CA PHE A 317 10.17 7.48 12.53
C PHE A 317 10.37 7.01 11.09
N ILE A 318 10.04 5.75 10.83
CA ILE A 318 9.86 5.21 9.49
C ILE A 318 8.43 4.68 9.36
N ILE A 319 7.89 4.73 8.16
CA ILE A 319 6.56 4.22 7.88
C ILE A 319 6.73 2.79 7.36
N GLU A 320 6.35 1.82 8.18
CA GLU A 320 6.53 0.40 7.85
C GLU A 320 5.36 -0.12 7.01
N ASN A 321 4.15 0.35 7.29
CA ASN A 321 2.93 -0.11 6.64
C ASN A 321 1.98 1.05 6.35
N LEU A 322 1.31 0.97 5.19
CA LEU A 322 0.11 1.72 4.88
C LEU A 322 -1.04 0.73 4.68
N LEU A 323 -2.03 0.79 5.55
CA LEU A 323 -3.21 -0.06 5.52
C LEU A 323 -4.45 0.72 5.09
N PHE A 324 -5.36 0.04 4.39
CA PHE A 324 -6.68 0.59 4.07
C PHE A 324 -7.77 -0.16 4.81
N ASP A 325 -8.67 0.58 5.46
CA ASP A 325 -9.98 0.08 5.86
C ASP A 325 -11.00 0.69 4.91
N ILE A 326 -11.67 -0.13 4.11
CA ILE A 326 -12.53 0.35 3.04
C ILE A 326 -13.98 0.04 3.38
N PHE A 327 -14.82 1.06 3.37
CA PHE A 327 -16.24 0.93 3.65
C PHE A 327 -17.06 1.42 2.47
N GLY A 328 -18.19 0.78 2.21
CA GLY A 328 -19.11 1.29 1.22
C GLY A 328 -20.53 0.76 1.32
N PHE A 329 -21.50 1.57 0.87
CA PHE A 329 -22.91 1.21 0.81
C PHE A 329 -23.42 1.30 -0.64
N SER A 330 -24.25 0.34 -1.07
CA SER A 330 -24.89 0.38 -2.40
C SER A 330 -23.87 0.40 -3.54
N ARG A 331 -23.93 1.37 -4.46
CA ARG A 331 -22.87 1.58 -5.46
C ARG A 331 -21.57 2.08 -4.86
N GLY A 332 -21.60 2.72 -3.70
CA GLY A 332 -20.39 3.00 -2.91
C GLY A 332 -19.70 1.71 -2.46
N ALA A 333 -20.45 0.63 -2.18
CA ALA A 333 -19.86 -0.69 -1.96
C ALA A 333 -19.23 -1.28 -3.23
N ALA A 334 -19.82 -1.04 -4.41
CA ALA A 334 -19.18 -1.40 -5.67
C ALA A 334 -17.86 -0.63 -5.88
N ALA A 335 -17.83 0.66 -5.51
CA ALA A 335 -16.62 1.49 -5.50
C ALA A 335 -15.56 0.97 -4.51
N ALA A 336 -15.98 0.58 -3.30
CA ALA A 336 -15.11 -0.04 -2.30
C ALA A 336 -14.45 -1.32 -2.84
N ARG A 337 -15.24 -2.20 -3.49
CA ARG A 337 -14.74 -3.43 -4.11
C ARG A 337 -13.80 -3.14 -5.27
N HIS A 338 -14.11 -2.14 -6.10
CA HIS A 338 -13.27 -1.73 -7.20
C HIS A 338 -11.94 -1.13 -6.72
N PHE A 339 -11.98 -0.22 -5.74
CA PHE A 339 -10.79 0.38 -5.14
C PHE A 339 -9.88 -0.67 -4.50
N ALA A 340 -10.43 -1.65 -3.79
CA ALA A 340 -9.62 -2.73 -3.22
C ALA A 340 -8.99 -3.62 -4.30
N ASN A 341 -9.67 -3.84 -5.43
CA ASN A 341 -9.08 -4.51 -6.58
C ASN A 341 -7.92 -3.70 -7.17
N ARG A 342 -8.05 -2.36 -7.28
CA ARG A 342 -6.97 -1.47 -7.73
C ARG A 342 -5.76 -1.54 -6.79
N VAL A 343 -5.98 -1.57 -5.48
CA VAL A 343 -4.92 -1.81 -4.48
C VAL A 343 -4.26 -3.18 -4.68
N GLN A 344 -5.05 -4.24 -4.87
CA GLN A 344 -4.54 -5.60 -5.07
C GLN A 344 -3.74 -5.74 -6.38
N SER A 345 -4.16 -5.05 -7.44
CA SER A 345 -3.49 -5.06 -8.74
C SER A 345 -2.31 -4.10 -8.84
N GLU A 346 -1.95 -3.43 -7.73
CA GLU A 346 -0.85 -2.46 -7.68
C GLU A 346 -1.01 -1.33 -8.71
N ASP A 347 -2.22 -0.75 -8.78
CA ASP A 347 -2.56 0.36 -9.67
C ASP A 347 -1.55 1.52 -9.55
N GLY A 348 -0.99 1.94 -10.69
CA GLY A 348 0.06 2.96 -10.75
C GLY A 348 -0.40 4.33 -10.22
N ALA A 349 -1.67 4.70 -10.37
CA ALA A 349 -2.20 5.94 -9.83
C ALA A 349 -2.21 5.92 -8.29
N ILE A 350 -2.56 4.79 -7.68
CA ILE A 350 -2.50 4.60 -6.23
C ILE A 350 -1.05 4.69 -5.74
N ILE A 351 -0.13 4.00 -6.41
CA ILE A 351 1.30 4.04 -6.06
C ILE A 351 1.84 5.47 -6.14
N ASN A 352 1.51 6.19 -7.22
CA ASN A 352 1.95 7.57 -7.41
C ASN A 352 1.38 8.50 -6.34
N ALA A 353 0.10 8.36 -5.99
CA ALA A 353 -0.53 9.15 -4.93
C ALA A 353 0.09 8.87 -3.56
N ILE A 354 0.38 7.60 -3.25
CA ILE A 354 1.08 7.21 -2.01
C ILE A 354 2.47 7.82 -1.98
N ASN A 355 3.26 7.69 -3.05
CA ASN A 355 4.60 8.27 -3.13
C ASN A 355 4.58 9.80 -2.96
N ALA A 356 3.59 10.48 -3.56
CA ALA A 356 3.40 11.92 -3.40
C ALA A 356 2.99 12.33 -1.98
N GLY A 357 2.28 11.45 -1.25
CA GLY A 357 1.93 11.64 0.15
C GLY A 357 3.10 11.39 1.12
N MET A 358 3.95 10.42 0.82
CA MET A 358 5.07 9.98 1.65
C MET A 358 6.34 10.84 1.51
N VAL A 359 6.28 11.94 0.74
CA VAL A 359 7.43 12.81 0.44
C VAL A 359 8.16 13.20 1.74
N LYS A 360 9.45 12.84 1.82
CA LYS A 360 10.39 13.00 2.97
C LYS A 360 10.33 11.92 4.06
N GLN A 361 9.54 10.87 3.92
CA GLN A 361 9.52 9.73 4.83
C GLN A 361 10.10 8.48 4.17
N VAL A 362 10.76 7.64 4.97
CA VAL A 362 11.17 6.30 4.52
C VAL A 362 9.94 5.40 4.64
N TYR A 363 9.43 4.95 3.50
CA TYR A 363 8.33 3.99 3.40
C TYR A 363 8.86 2.63 2.96
N THR A 364 8.64 1.59 3.77
CA THR A 364 9.11 0.21 3.50
C THR A 364 7.97 -0.78 3.25
N GLY A 365 6.73 -0.31 3.22
CA GLY A 365 5.55 -1.14 2.99
C GLY A 365 5.32 -1.46 1.52
N LYS A 366 4.19 -2.12 1.23
CA LYS A 366 3.79 -2.41 -0.16
C LYS A 366 3.57 -1.12 -0.98
N PRO A 367 4.02 -1.02 -2.23
CA PRO A 367 3.92 0.21 -3.02
C PRO A 367 2.49 0.80 -3.10
N ALA A 368 1.48 -0.07 -3.27
CA ALA A 368 0.08 0.32 -3.34
C ALA A 368 -0.66 0.24 -1.98
N GLY A 369 0.06 0.02 -0.88
CA GLY A 369 -0.53 -0.26 0.44
C GLY A 369 -1.13 -1.66 0.55
N LYS A 370 -1.92 -1.91 1.60
CA LYS A 370 -2.61 -3.20 1.81
C LYS A 370 -3.99 -3.00 2.43
N THR A 371 -5.02 -3.59 1.84
CA THR A 371 -6.36 -3.60 2.45
C THR A 371 -6.36 -4.49 3.69
N ARG A 372 -6.67 -3.92 4.84
CA ARG A 372 -6.84 -4.63 6.11
C ARG A 372 -8.28 -5.11 6.23
N PHE A 373 -9.25 -4.20 6.20
CA PHE A 373 -10.65 -4.53 6.35
C PHE A 373 -11.47 -3.96 5.18
N MET A 374 -12.49 -4.70 4.76
CA MET A 374 -13.53 -4.22 3.85
C MET A 374 -14.90 -4.47 4.47
N GLY A 375 -15.62 -3.41 4.82
CA GLY A 375 -16.98 -3.46 5.35
C GLY A 375 -17.98 -2.90 4.36
N ILE A 376 -18.80 -3.75 3.75
CA ILE A 376 -19.74 -3.34 2.71
C ILE A 376 -21.19 -3.61 3.10
N PHE A 377 -22.08 -2.73 2.66
CA PHE A 377 -23.52 -2.80 2.88
C PHE A 377 -24.22 -2.89 1.54
N ASP A 378 -24.98 -3.96 1.36
CA ASP A 378 -25.91 -4.22 0.26
C ASP A 378 -25.38 -3.76 -1.12
N THR A 379 -24.33 -4.42 -1.62
CA THR A 379 -23.66 -3.99 -2.85
C THR A 379 -24.61 -4.08 -4.03
N VAL A 380 -24.84 -2.95 -4.67
CA VAL A 380 -25.58 -2.83 -5.92
C VAL A 380 -24.67 -2.11 -6.90
N THR A 381 -24.25 -2.78 -7.98
CA THR A 381 -23.38 -2.16 -8.98
C THR A 381 -24.20 -1.40 -10.01
N ALA A 382 -25.29 -1.99 -10.49
CA ALA A 382 -26.32 -1.36 -11.34
C ALA A 382 -25.75 -0.48 -12.47
N VAL A 383 -24.93 -1.07 -13.35
CA VAL A 383 -24.23 -0.38 -14.44
C VAL A 383 -24.96 -0.62 -15.76
N GLY A 384 -25.42 0.43 -16.42
CA GLY A 384 -25.98 0.37 -17.76
C GLY A 384 -24.92 0.66 -18.82
N THR A 385 -24.57 -0.34 -19.64
CA THR A 385 -23.62 -0.20 -20.76
C THR A 385 -24.34 -0.39 -22.10
N PRO A 386 -23.86 0.19 -23.21
CA PRO A 386 -24.42 -0.11 -24.53
C PRO A 386 -24.39 -1.63 -24.85
N PHE A 387 -23.38 -2.35 -24.35
CA PHE A 387 -23.21 -3.79 -24.54
C PHE A 387 -24.24 -4.63 -23.79
N ASN A 388 -24.71 -4.18 -22.64
CA ASN A 388 -25.75 -4.84 -21.86
C ASN A 388 -27.17 -4.31 -22.15
N GLY A 389 -27.32 -3.48 -23.20
CA GLY A 389 -28.60 -2.90 -23.59
C GLY A 389 -29.10 -1.83 -22.60
N LEU A 390 -28.19 -1.15 -21.90
CA LEU A 390 -28.47 -0.21 -20.81
C LEU A 390 -29.26 -0.85 -19.67
N ASN A 391 -29.07 -2.16 -19.45
CA ASN A 391 -29.75 -2.90 -18.40
C ASN A 391 -28.90 -2.94 -17.12
N PRO A 392 -29.24 -2.13 -16.08
CA PRO A 392 -28.51 -2.11 -14.82
C PRO A 392 -28.65 -3.43 -14.04
N HIS A 393 -29.61 -4.29 -14.36
CA HIS A 393 -29.78 -5.61 -13.74
C HIS A 393 -28.87 -6.68 -14.39
N SER A 394 -28.04 -6.33 -15.37
CA SER A 394 -27.15 -7.33 -15.99
C SER A 394 -26.00 -7.72 -15.05
N ALA A 395 -25.47 -8.94 -15.24
CA ALA A 395 -24.25 -9.37 -14.56
C ALA A 395 -22.98 -8.70 -15.12
N ASP A 396 -23.10 -8.00 -16.26
CA ASP A 396 -22.02 -7.24 -16.87
C ASP A 396 -21.89 -5.87 -16.18
N THR A 397 -20.82 -5.73 -15.41
CA THR A 397 -20.48 -4.51 -14.68
C THR A 397 -19.55 -3.58 -15.47
N GLY A 398 -19.31 -3.86 -16.75
CA GLY A 398 -18.36 -3.12 -17.58
C GLY A 398 -16.95 -3.16 -16.98
N ASP A 399 -16.30 -1.99 -16.94
CA ASP A 399 -14.95 -1.85 -16.38
C ASP A 399 -14.91 -1.87 -14.84
N VAL A 400 -16.08 -1.88 -14.19
CA VAL A 400 -16.17 -1.92 -12.72
C VAL A 400 -15.87 -3.34 -12.23
N ASN A 401 -14.61 -3.58 -11.85
CA ASN A 401 -14.21 -4.83 -11.23
C ASN A 401 -14.68 -4.96 -9.76
N ILE A 402 -15.78 -5.69 -9.56
CA ILE A 402 -16.30 -5.99 -8.22
C ILE A 402 -15.84 -7.35 -7.67
N ARG A 403 -15.06 -8.15 -8.41
CA ARG A 403 -14.70 -9.51 -7.97
C ARG A 403 -13.68 -9.46 -6.83
N LEU A 404 -13.97 -10.11 -5.70
CA LEU A 404 -13.10 -10.11 -4.53
C LEU A 404 -12.28 -11.41 -4.43
N ARG A 405 -11.08 -11.43 -5.03
CA ARG A 405 -10.21 -12.62 -5.03
C ARG A 405 -9.50 -12.80 -3.68
N PRO A 406 -9.04 -14.01 -3.33
CA PRO A 406 -8.18 -14.22 -2.16
C PRO A 406 -7.01 -13.23 -2.16
N GLY A 407 -6.76 -12.61 -1.00
CA GLY A 407 -5.71 -11.61 -0.83
C GLY A 407 -6.11 -10.17 -1.15
N VAL A 408 -7.35 -9.91 -1.62
CA VAL A 408 -7.84 -8.53 -1.87
C VAL A 408 -7.93 -7.70 -0.58
N ALA A 409 -8.22 -8.35 0.54
CA ALA A 409 -8.25 -7.79 1.88
C ALA A 409 -7.91 -8.88 2.91
N GLN A 410 -7.49 -8.48 4.12
CA GLN A 410 -7.29 -9.46 5.21
C GLN A 410 -8.63 -9.96 5.75
N LYS A 411 -9.64 -9.09 5.77
CA LYS A 411 -11.02 -9.39 6.16
C LYS A 411 -11.99 -8.64 5.26
N VAL A 412 -13.04 -9.33 4.83
CA VAL A 412 -14.20 -8.76 4.15
C VAL A 412 -15.43 -9.15 4.95
N PHE A 413 -16.38 -8.24 5.12
CA PHE A 413 -17.67 -8.50 5.73
C PHE A 413 -18.76 -7.75 4.96
N HIS A 414 -19.81 -8.46 4.58
CA HIS A 414 -20.93 -7.90 3.81
C HIS A 414 -22.25 -8.10 4.54
N ILE A 415 -22.99 -7.02 4.78
CA ILE A 415 -24.37 -7.07 5.26
C ILE A 415 -25.32 -6.87 4.08
N THR A 416 -26.31 -7.74 3.90
CA THR A 416 -27.27 -7.73 2.78
C THR A 416 -28.70 -7.56 3.25
N ALA A 417 -29.53 -6.90 2.43
CA ALA A 417 -30.94 -6.65 2.71
C ALA A 417 -31.80 -7.87 2.37
N GLN A 418 -32.54 -8.38 3.35
CA GLN A 418 -33.41 -9.55 3.16
C GLN A 418 -34.65 -9.25 2.32
N HIS A 419 -35.21 -8.04 2.46
CA HIS A 419 -36.52 -7.68 1.90
C HIS A 419 -36.39 -6.76 0.68
N GLU A 420 -35.18 -6.45 0.22
CA GLU A 420 -34.99 -5.68 -1.01
C GLU A 420 -35.42 -6.50 -2.24
N CYS A 421 -36.44 -6.00 -2.95
CA CYS A 421 -37.05 -6.71 -4.08
C CYS A 421 -37.17 -5.85 -5.35
N ARG A 422 -36.58 -4.64 -5.38
CA ARG A 422 -36.64 -3.77 -6.55
C ARG A 422 -35.74 -4.29 -7.67
N TYR A 423 -36.27 -4.27 -8.89
CA TYR A 423 -35.56 -4.69 -10.09
C TYR A 423 -34.22 -3.95 -10.30
N ASN A 424 -34.09 -2.68 -9.94
CA ASN A 424 -32.83 -1.94 -10.16
C ASN A 424 -31.79 -2.13 -9.04
N PHE A 425 -32.12 -2.88 -7.98
CA PHE A 425 -31.29 -3.07 -6.79
C PHE A 425 -30.82 -4.53 -6.70
N ALA A 426 -30.28 -5.05 -7.81
CA ALA A 426 -29.75 -6.40 -7.86
C ALA A 426 -28.50 -6.53 -6.98
N LEU A 427 -28.59 -7.39 -5.96
CA LEU A 427 -27.50 -7.65 -5.03
C LEU A 427 -26.31 -8.32 -5.73
N ASN A 428 -25.11 -7.79 -5.52
CA ASN A 428 -23.85 -8.45 -5.84
C ASN A 428 -23.26 -9.12 -4.60
N SER A 429 -23.65 -10.37 -4.34
CA SER A 429 -23.18 -11.15 -3.18
C SER A 429 -21.66 -11.43 -3.23
N VAL A 430 -21.05 -11.58 -2.06
CA VAL A 430 -19.68 -12.06 -1.86
C VAL A 430 -19.64 -13.51 -1.34
N ALA A 431 -20.80 -14.09 -1.03
CA ALA A 431 -20.91 -15.48 -0.62
C ALA A 431 -20.61 -16.45 -1.79
N PRO A 432 -20.08 -17.65 -1.49
CA PRO A 432 -19.59 -18.12 -0.20
C PRO A 432 -18.13 -17.72 0.09
N ALA A 433 -17.49 -16.93 -0.79
CA ALA A 433 -16.06 -16.65 -0.73
C ALA A 433 -15.66 -15.79 0.47
N TRP A 434 -16.55 -14.93 0.93
CA TRP A 434 -16.35 -14.06 2.09
C TRP A 434 -17.56 -14.10 3.03
N PRO A 435 -17.36 -13.78 4.34
CA PRO A 435 -18.45 -13.65 5.28
C PRO A 435 -19.51 -12.65 4.81
N GLU A 436 -20.74 -13.14 4.69
CA GLU A 436 -21.93 -12.38 4.33
C GLU A 436 -23.05 -12.72 5.32
N ILE A 437 -23.74 -11.70 5.83
CA ILE A 437 -24.91 -11.86 6.68
C ILE A 437 -26.10 -11.12 6.06
N THR A 438 -27.22 -11.82 5.95
CA THR A 438 -28.49 -11.23 5.53
C THR A 438 -29.26 -10.79 6.78
N LEU A 439 -29.67 -9.52 6.81
CA LEU A 439 -30.44 -8.96 7.91
C LEU A 439 -31.83 -8.50 7.42
N PRO A 440 -32.85 -8.53 8.32
CA PRO A 440 -34.18 -7.99 8.01
C PRO A 440 -34.11 -6.51 7.63
N GLY A 441 -34.80 -6.14 6.55
CA GLY A 441 -34.89 -4.77 6.05
C GLY A 441 -34.70 -4.69 4.54
N VAL A 442 -35.03 -3.54 3.96
CA VAL A 442 -34.74 -3.17 2.57
C VAL A 442 -33.37 -2.47 2.47
N HIS A 443 -32.96 -2.07 1.26
CA HIS A 443 -31.62 -1.53 0.98
C HIS A 443 -31.12 -0.47 1.98
N SER A 444 -31.94 0.56 2.25
CA SER A 444 -31.57 1.67 3.13
C SER A 444 -31.87 1.39 4.62
N ASP A 445 -32.57 0.30 4.97
CA ASP A 445 -32.61 -0.16 6.37
C ASP A 445 -31.25 -0.73 6.78
N ILE A 446 -30.55 -1.36 5.84
CA ILE A 446 -29.20 -1.90 6.04
C ILE A 446 -28.14 -0.79 5.89
N GLY A 447 -28.27 0.03 4.86
CA GLY A 447 -27.31 1.09 4.57
C GLY A 447 -27.49 2.39 5.34
N GLY A 448 -28.65 2.60 5.96
CA GLY A 448 -29.10 3.92 6.42
C GLY A 448 -29.58 4.81 5.27
N GLY A 449 -29.91 6.06 5.59
CA GLY A 449 -30.41 7.04 4.62
C GLY A 449 -31.91 7.33 4.70
N TYR A 450 -32.66 6.58 5.53
CA TYR A 450 -34.03 6.95 5.91
C TYR A 450 -34.04 7.98 7.04
N LEU A 451 -35.02 8.87 7.01
CA LEU A 451 -35.32 9.77 8.12
C LEU A 451 -35.74 8.97 9.36
N PRO A 452 -35.68 9.57 10.57
CA PRO A 452 -36.10 8.90 11.81
C PRO A 452 -37.51 8.30 11.73
N LYS A 453 -38.39 8.96 10.99
CA LYS A 453 -39.74 8.49 10.69
C LYS A 453 -40.10 8.82 9.24
N THR A 454 -40.55 7.81 8.49
CA THR A 454 -40.99 7.96 7.10
C THR A 454 -42.42 7.43 6.96
N ARG A 455 -43.23 8.13 6.15
CA ARG A 455 -44.55 7.67 5.73
C ARG A 455 -44.47 7.15 4.30
N GLU A 456 -44.95 5.93 4.08
CA GLU A 456 -44.99 5.30 2.76
C GLU A 456 -46.44 5.10 2.30
N ASP A 457 -46.83 5.81 1.24
CA ASP A 457 -48.10 5.60 0.54
C ASP A 457 -47.79 5.05 -0.86
N LEU A 458 -47.64 3.72 -0.98
CA LEU A 458 -47.10 3.06 -2.17
C LEU A 458 -48.11 2.14 -2.86
N PHE A 459 -48.10 2.14 -4.19
CA PHE A 459 -48.78 1.10 -4.97
C PHE A 459 -47.95 -0.19 -4.96
N LEU A 460 -48.47 -1.22 -4.29
CA LEU A 460 -47.85 -2.54 -4.26
C LEU A 460 -48.06 -3.34 -5.56
N THR A 461 -49.02 -2.92 -6.38
CA THR A 461 -49.29 -3.50 -7.70
C THR A 461 -49.43 -2.40 -8.73
N ARG A 462 -49.20 -2.72 -10.01
CA ARG A 462 -49.32 -1.75 -11.09
C ARG A 462 -50.79 -1.30 -11.23
N PRO A 463 -51.11 0.01 -11.10
CA PRO A 463 -52.48 0.51 -11.24
C PRO A 463 -53.10 0.08 -12.58
N GLN A 464 -54.34 -0.40 -12.51
CA GLN A 464 -55.15 -0.80 -13.66
C GLN A 464 -56.35 0.14 -13.78
N VAL A 465 -56.80 0.41 -15.01
CA VAL A 465 -57.91 1.32 -15.29
C VAL A 465 -58.93 0.62 -16.18
N ASP A 466 -60.20 0.72 -15.80
CA ASP A 466 -61.35 0.29 -16.59
C ASP A 466 -62.30 1.49 -16.80
N THR A 467 -62.96 1.53 -17.96
CA THR A 467 -64.06 2.48 -18.21
C THR A 467 -65.38 1.77 -17.99
N LEU A 468 -66.20 2.27 -17.06
CA LEU A 468 -67.46 1.65 -16.63
C LEU A 468 -68.64 2.62 -16.73
N PRO A 469 -69.88 2.14 -16.88
CA PRO A 469 -71.09 2.94 -16.69
C PRO A 469 -71.14 3.52 -15.27
N SER A 470 -71.59 4.77 -15.11
CA SER A 470 -71.60 5.49 -13.82
C SER A 470 -72.46 4.85 -12.72
N ASN A 471 -73.34 3.91 -13.07
CA ASN A 471 -74.20 3.19 -12.15
C ASN A 471 -73.66 1.81 -11.75
N GLN A 472 -72.49 1.41 -12.23
CA GLN A 472 -71.87 0.14 -11.88
C GLN A 472 -70.97 0.30 -10.65
N PRO A 473 -71.11 -0.56 -9.61
CA PRO A 473 -70.18 -0.57 -8.48
C PRO A 473 -68.75 -0.93 -8.89
N ASP A 474 -67.76 -0.26 -8.28
CA ASP A 474 -66.34 -0.41 -8.58
C ASP A 474 -65.82 -1.84 -8.33
N GLU A 475 -66.39 -2.54 -7.34
CA GLU A 475 -66.01 -3.91 -6.98
C GLU A 475 -66.36 -4.92 -8.08
N ARG A 476 -67.25 -4.54 -9.01
CA ARG A 476 -67.61 -5.37 -10.18
C ARG A 476 -66.70 -5.12 -11.38
N SER A 477 -65.76 -4.19 -11.30
CA SER A 477 -64.81 -3.91 -12.37
C SER A 477 -63.87 -5.10 -12.62
N GLY A 478 -63.27 -5.14 -13.81
CA GLY A 478 -62.19 -6.08 -14.12
C GLY A 478 -60.91 -5.70 -13.38
N ALA A 479 -60.62 -4.41 -13.29
CA ALA A 479 -59.49 -3.83 -12.56
C ALA A 479 -59.51 -4.26 -11.08
N TYR A 480 -60.62 -4.06 -10.35
CA TYR A 480 -60.75 -4.47 -8.95
C TYR A 480 -60.53 -5.98 -8.77
N ARG A 481 -61.15 -6.81 -9.62
CA ARG A 481 -60.96 -8.28 -9.55
C ARG A 481 -59.51 -8.69 -9.80
N LYS A 482 -58.81 -8.03 -10.73
CA LYS A 482 -57.38 -8.28 -11.01
C LYS A 482 -56.51 -7.84 -9.84
N THR A 483 -56.77 -6.68 -9.24
CA THR A 483 -56.06 -6.18 -8.06
C THR A 483 -56.24 -7.11 -6.87
N MET A 484 -57.48 -7.50 -6.56
CA MET A 484 -57.77 -8.44 -5.47
C MET A 484 -57.13 -9.81 -5.69
N ALA A 485 -56.97 -10.26 -6.94
CA ALA A 485 -56.25 -11.49 -7.26
C ALA A 485 -54.74 -11.41 -6.99
N GLN A 486 -54.15 -10.22 -6.87
CA GLN A 486 -52.75 -10.05 -6.47
C GLN A 486 -52.55 -10.15 -4.96
N LEU A 487 -53.59 -9.93 -4.14
CA LEU A 487 -53.44 -9.90 -2.68
C LEU A 487 -52.84 -11.20 -2.10
N PRO A 488 -53.31 -12.42 -2.49
CA PRO A 488 -52.69 -13.65 -2.02
C PRO A 488 -51.23 -13.82 -2.48
N VAL A 489 -50.85 -13.24 -3.62
CA VAL A 489 -49.46 -13.27 -4.12
C VAL A 489 -48.56 -12.40 -3.25
N LEU A 490 -49.05 -11.22 -2.85
CA LEU A 490 -48.32 -10.32 -1.94
C LEU A 490 -48.20 -10.93 -0.53
N GLU A 491 -49.26 -11.55 -0.01
CA GLU A 491 -49.27 -12.23 1.30
C GLU A 491 -48.31 -13.43 1.36
N ALA A 492 -48.05 -14.07 0.22
CA ALA A 492 -47.09 -15.17 0.11
C ALA A 492 -45.65 -14.69 -0.16
N SER A 493 -45.45 -13.41 -0.51
CA SER A 493 -44.13 -12.87 -0.84
C SER A 493 -43.26 -12.74 0.42
N PRO A 494 -42.06 -13.36 0.47
CA PRO A 494 -41.19 -13.26 1.64
C PRO A 494 -40.69 -11.83 1.92
N ALA A 495 -40.65 -10.96 0.90
CA ALA A 495 -40.25 -9.56 1.05
C ALA A 495 -41.39 -8.67 1.56
N ILE A 496 -42.62 -8.89 1.09
CA ILE A 496 -43.75 -7.99 1.32
C ILE A 496 -44.66 -8.47 2.47
N ALA A 497 -44.78 -9.78 2.67
CA ALA A 497 -45.65 -10.36 3.69
C ALA A 497 -45.37 -9.85 5.12
N PRO A 498 -44.10 -9.64 5.56
CA PRO A 498 -43.84 -9.06 6.87
C PRO A 498 -44.43 -7.65 7.03
N ILE A 499 -44.33 -6.83 5.97
CA ILE A 499 -44.81 -5.44 5.97
C ILE A 499 -46.35 -5.41 5.96
N MET A 500 -47.00 -6.26 5.17
CA MET A 500 -48.46 -6.32 5.10
C MET A 500 -49.12 -6.73 6.42
N ARG A 501 -48.44 -7.51 7.26
CA ARG A 501 -49.00 -7.96 8.54
C ARG A 501 -49.09 -6.86 9.60
N THR A 502 -48.38 -5.76 9.40
CA THR A 502 -48.26 -4.67 10.38
C THR A 502 -48.79 -3.33 9.86
N ASN A 503 -49.27 -3.28 8.62
CA ASN A 503 -49.72 -2.05 7.97
C ASN A 503 -51.09 -2.23 7.31
N GLU A 504 -51.83 -1.14 7.15
CA GLU A 504 -53.11 -1.13 6.46
C GLU A 504 -52.88 -1.24 4.95
N ILE A 505 -53.62 -2.15 4.29
CA ILE A 505 -53.57 -2.36 2.84
C ILE A 505 -54.97 -2.13 2.29
N THR A 506 -55.11 -1.13 1.42
CA THR A 506 -56.38 -0.79 0.76
C THR A 506 -56.39 -1.24 -0.70
N PRO A 507 -57.47 -1.89 -1.19
CA PRO A 507 -57.62 -2.31 -2.60
C PRO A 507 -57.69 -1.17 -3.62
#